data_AF-A0A645JHW9-F1
#
_entry.id   AF-A0A645JHW9-F1
#
_cell.length_a   1.000
_cell.length_b   1.000
_cell.length_c   1.000
_cell.angle_alpha   90.00
_cell.angle_beta   90.00
_cell.angle_gamma   90.00
#
_symmetry.space_group_name_H-M   'P 1'
#
loop_
_entity.id
_entity.type
_entity.pdbx_description
1 polymer ?
#
loop_
_entity_poly.entity_id
_entity_poly.type
_entity_poly.pdbx_seq_one_letter_code
_entity_poly.pdbx_strand_id
1 'polypeptide(L)' 'MPVEVRPARRAALAMRWLRESARKRSEKSMGQRLAAEMLEASENRGGAVKKRDEVHRMAEANKAFAHFRF' A
#
# COMPACT_ATOMS: atom_id res chain seq x y z
N MET A 1 2.42 -9.39 -14.79
CA MET A 1 2.47 -10.63 -13.99
C MET A 1 2.60 -10.32 -12.50
N PRO A 2 1.72 -10.84 -11.63
CA PRO A 2 1.90 -10.78 -10.19
C PRO A 2 3.08 -11.67 -9.76
N VAL A 3 3.91 -11.15 -8.86
CA VAL A 3 5.10 -11.84 -8.33
C VAL A 3 5.03 -11.78 -6.80
N GLU A 4 5.34 -12.90 -6.16
CA GLU A 4 5.37 -12.95 -4.70
C GLU A 4 6.42 -12.00 -4.11
N VAL A 5 5.99 -11.20 -3.14
CA VAL A 5 6.81 -10.16 -2.52
C VAL A 5 7.63 -10.75 -1.38
N ARG A 6 8.95 -10.74 -1.53
CA ARG A 6 9.88 -11.13 -0.46
C ARG A 6 9.63 -10.31 0.82
N PRO A 7 9.75 -10.90 2.02
CA PRO A 7 9.47 -10.22 3.29
C PRO A 7 10.18 -8.86 3.46
N ALA A 8 11.45 -8.76 3.07
CA ALA A 8 12.23 -7.52 3.14
C ALA A 8 11.61 -6.37 2.32
N ARG A 9 10.94 -6.70 1.19
CA ARG A 9 10.31 -5.70 0.31
C ARG A 9 8.92 -5.28 0.80
N ARG A 10 8.27 -6.09 1.64
CA ARG A 10 6.94 -5.81 2.20
C ARG A 10 6.93 -4.55 3.05
N ALA A 11 7.90 -4.42 3.97
CA ALA A 11 8.03 -3.23 4.82
C ALA A 11 8.33 -1.97 4.00
N ALA A 12 9.23 -2.06 3.01
CA ALA A 12 9.57 -0.94 2.13
C ALA A 12 8.36 -0.45 1.30
N LEU A 13 7.52 -1.37 0.82
CA LEU A 13 6.29 -1.02 0.10
C LEU A 13 5.27 -0.35 1.03
N ALA A 14 5.08 -0.88 2.24
CA ALA A 14 4.16 -0.31 3.23
C ALA A 14 4.56 1.14 3.59
N MET A 15 5.84 1.37 3.89
CA MET A 15 6.35 2.72 4.18
C MET A 15 6.18 3.67 2.98
N ARG A 16 6.39 3.18 1.76
CA ARG A 16 6.20 3.97 0.54
C ARG A 16 4.75 4.40 0.36
N TRP A 17 3.79 3.49 0.55
CA TRP A 17 2.36 3.80 0.42
C TRP A 17 1.89 4.75 1.51
N LEU A 18 2.32 4.59 2.75
CA LEU A 18 2.01 5.54 3.83
C LEU A 18 2.52 6.95 3.49
N ARG A 19 3.76 7.08 3.02
CA ARG A 19 4.33 8.37 2.61
C ARG A 19 3.58 8.99 1.42
N GLU A 20 3.26 8.20 0.40
CA GLU A 20 2.53 8.66 -0.79
C GLU A 20 1.11 9.13 -0.45
N SER A 21 0.39 8.37 0.39
CA SER A 21 -0.95 8.73 0.83
C SER A 21 -0.95 9.97 1.71
N ALA A 22 -0.04 10.04 2.70
CA ALA A 22 0.14 11.21 3.55
C ALA A 22 0.42 12.48 2.73
N ARG A 23 1.22 12.40 1.65
CA ARG A 23 1.51 13.55 0.78
C ARG A 23 0.28 14.12 0.06
N LYS A 24 -0.73 13.28 -0.22
CA LYS A 24 -1.95 13.67 -0.93
C LYS A 24 -2.98 14.34 -0.02
N ARG A 25 -2.79 14.27 1.30
CA ARG A 25 -3.70 14.90 2.25
C ARG A 25 -3.42 16.42 2.38
N SER A 26 -4.45 17.16 2.80
CA SER A 26 -4.49 18.63 2.80
C SER A 26 -4.08 19.29 4.13
N GLU A 27 -3.63 18.52 5.13
CA GLU A 27 -3.23 19.05 6.44
C GLU A 27 -1.93 19.88 6.37
N LYS A 28 -1.78 20.81 7.32
CA LYS A 28 -0.77 21.88 7.28
C LYS A 28 0.67 21.39 7.34
N SER A 29 0.96 20.32 8.09
CA SER A 29 2.33 19.80 8.25
C SER A 29 2.45 18.35 7.82
N MET A 30 3.62 17.94 7.32
CA MET A 30 3.86 16.54 6.97
C MET A 30 3.74 15.61 8.19
N GLY A 31 4.11 16.09 9.38
CA GLY A 31 3.96 15.34 10.63
C GLY A 31 2.50 15.01 10.94
N GLN A 32 1.60 16.00 10.83
CA GLN A 32 0.16 15.79 11.02
C GLN A 32 -0.42 14.86 9.95
N ARG A 33 -0.01 15.02 8.69
CA ARG A 33 -0.43 14.14 7.58
C ARG A 33 -0.05 12.69 7.81
N LEU A 34 1.19 12.46 8.26
CA LEU A 34 1.69 11.11 8.53
C LEU A 34 1.00 10.49 9.75
N ALA A 35 0.83 11.25 10.83
CA ALA A 35 0.16 10.78 12.04
C ALA A 35 -1.31 10.40 11.76
N ALA A 36 -2.03 11.24 11.01
CA ALA A 36 -3.40 10.95 10.59
C ALA A 36 -3.49 9.69 9.72
N GLU A 37 -2.60 9.56 8.73
CA GLU A 37 -2.57 8.37 7.87
C GLU A 37 -2.20 7.10 8.64
N MET A 38 -1.27 7.18 9.61
CA MET A 38 -0.91 6.05 10.47
C MET A 38 -2.06 5.64 11.39
N LEU A 39 -2.79 6.61 11.94
CA LEU A 39 -3.97 6.34 12.77
C LEU A 39 -5.07 5.66 11.95
N GLU A 40 -5.40 6.21 10.78
CA GLU A 40 -6.38 5.59 9.88
C GLU A 40 -5.93 4.20 9.42
N ALA A 41 -4.65 4.02 9.11
CA ALA A 41 -4.10 2.71 8.72
C ALA A 41 -4.21 1.67 9.84
N SER A 42 -4.07 2.08 11.11
CA SER A 42 -4.26 1.20 12.28
C SER A 42 -5.69 0.68 12.40
N GLU A 43 -6.65 1.47 11.93
CA GLU A 43 -8.07 1.11 11.86
C GLU A 43 -8.46 0.41 10.54
N ASN A 44 -7.47 -0.03 9.75
CA ASN A 44 -7.65 -0.59 8.41
C ASN A 44 -8.36 0.35 7.43
N ARG A 45 -8.14 1.66 7.54
CA ARG A 45 -8.67 2.70 6.65
C ARG A 45 -7.55 3.56 6.07
N GLY A 46 -7.92 4.51 5.23
CA GLY A 46 -6.98 5.45 4.61
C GLY A 46 -6.47 5.01 3.23
N GLY A 47 -5.72 5.91 2.59
CA GLY A 47 -5.26 5.73 1.21
C GLY A 47 -4.22 4.62 1.09
N ALA A 48 -3.36 4.45 2.09
CA ALA A 48 -2.33 3.41 2.09
C ALA A 48 -2.95 2.00 2.13
N VAL A 49 -3.99 1.79 2.95
CA VAL A 49 -4.70 0.51 3.07
C VAL A 49 -5.49 0.21 1.79
N LYS A 50 -6.20 1.21 1.25
CA LYS A 50 -6.90 1.06 -0.03
C LYS A 50 -5.97 0.59 -1.16
N LYS A 51 -4.77 1.17 -1.24
CA LYS A 51 -3.76 0.79 -2.24
C LYS A 51 -3.24 -0.63 -2.04
N ARG A 52 -3.06 -1.07 -0.79
CA ARG A 52 -2.74 -2.48 -0.46
C ARG A 52 -3.84 -3.40 -1.01
N ASP A 53 -5.09 -3.09 -0.72
CA ASP A 53 -6.22 -3.96 -1.09
C ASP A 53 -6.44 -4.00 -2.61
N GLU A 54 -6.29 -2.87 -3.31
CA GLU A 54 -6.31 -2.83 -4.78
C GLU A 54 -5.20 -3.70 -5.39
N VAL A 55 -3.98 -3.64 -4.85
CA VAL A 55 -2.86 -4.47 -5.33
C VAL A 55 -3.12 -5.96 -5.06
N HIS A 56 -3.67 -6.31 -3.90
CA HIS A 56 -4.06 -7.68 -3.59
C HIS A 56 -5.15 -8.20 -4.54
N ARG A 57 -6.22 -7.42 -4.73
CA ARG A 57 -7.31 -7.78 -5.66
C ARG A 57 -6.82 -7.92 -7.09
N MET A 58 -5.93 -7.03 -7.54
CA MET A 58 -5.32 -7.10 -8.86
C MET A 58 -4.42 -8.34 -9.00
N ALA A 59 -3.71 -8.74 -7.93
CA ALA A 59 -2.92 -9.96 -7.94
C ALA A 59 -3.80 -11.21 -8.05
N GLU A 60 -4.95 -11.25 -7.36
CA GLU A 60 -5.93 -12.33 -7.48
C GLU A 60 -6.57 -12.39 -8.88
N ALA A 61 -6.97 -11.24 -9.43
CA ALA A 61 -7.53 -11.17 -10.78
C ALA A 61 -6.53 -11.65 -11.86
N ASN A 62 -5.24 -11.39 -11.64
CA ASN A 62 -4.16 -11.80 -12.55
C ASN A 62 -3.53 -13.14 -12.16
N LYS A 63 -4.15 -13.93 -11.27
CA LYS A 63 -3.64 -15.24 -10.84
C LYS A 63 -3.49 -16.20 -12.01
N ALA A 64 -4.36 -16.11 -13.03
CA ALA A 64 -4.25 -16.89 -14.26
C ALA A 64 -2.94 -16.65 -15.02
N PHE A 65 -2.35 -15.46 -14.90
CA PHE A 65 -1.06 -15.12 -15.52
C PHE A 65 0.13 -15.53 -14.67
N ALA A 66 -0.05 -16.16 -13.50
CA ALA A 66 1.05 -16.61 -12.64
C ALA A 66 1.95 -17.67 -13.32
N HIS A 67 1.44 -18.34 -14.36
CA HIS A 67 2.14 -19.37 -15.12
C HIS A 67 3.17 -18.82 -16.13
N PHE A 68 3.11 -17.54 -16.52
CA PHE A 68 4.12 -16.91 -17.39
C PHE A 68 5.46 -16.59 -16.67
N ARG A 69 5.73 -17.23 -15.51
CA ARG A 69 6.91 -17.00 -14.66
C ARG A 69 8.16 -17.75 -15.14
N PHE A 70 8.25 -18.02 -16.44
CA PHE A 70 9.41 -18.62 -17.09
C PHE A 70 9.73 -17.83 -18.36
#